data_AF-A0A0C9YHM1-F1
#
_entry.id   AF-A0A0C9YHM1-F1
#
_cell.length_a   1.000
_cell.length_b   1.000
_cell.length_c   1.000
_cell.angle_alpha   90.00
_cell.angle_beta   90.00
_cell.angle_gamma   90.00
#
_symmetry.space_group_name_H-M   'P 1'
#
loop_
_entity.id
_entity.type
_entity.pdbx_description
1 polymer ?
#
loop_
_entity_poly.entity_id
_entity_poly.type
_entity_poly.pdbx_seq_one_letter_code
_entity_poly.pdbx_strand_id
1 'polypeptide(L)'
;EDWQSEKCDVPMSETYPVSRILGILDEACIWVRNSPRVRSTWRTALSHRLVLRKTLVELFSALLSKDYFRFRPLIETARVMLQHVRASPPPSPRPCSPAPRAFDPQFPRILVSAIPLHPIQLPEQSKVWDTFAGLLDSLEQLSVLIEIPDLSTWDVVGTLRIWQPQPNQSLAYVRSAFQSAIYENGIILNKYVQRHAVDCFFMETLQIPYDSFVSSSQTRWVGTDSLPLRHIERTITELLVGRVKSHWYNPPRRRRYCMKSLFDWHRLYAILTDVQKHLVPVSEIDVSARLRSVVLMRRLETISDIILSGFQLSLYSVNERPLAYWYLARVLEQHLTCLDEIIEVLPSKQRTYSIPLFEFQFRARYLTALQVLSLALFAVTIKTMGSSWERLRLNFLRRYKWAFMHEYEDIDVPPVGHPNFLAFTTNCSAILQDKEFSPAEQAELAERLLTGSNTAPGRMAGPWTLDRMEFVSKMAGVCRDLRRLPKSMDELRAWDVGQLVWDPDVHPWFPFMRNRS
;
A
#
# COMPACT_ATOMS: atom_id res chain seq x y z
N GLU A 1 -14.34 -13.26 3.30
CA GLU A 1 -13.96 -11.89 3.72
C GLU A 1 -13.76 -10.99 2.51
N ASP A 2 -12.79 -11.27 1.62
CA ASP A 2 -12.57 -10.46 0.40
C ASP A 2 -13.47 -10.82 -0.79
N TRP A 3 -13.89 -12.07 -0.88
CA TRP A 3 -14.68 -12.62 -1.98
C TRP A 3 -15.68 -13.62 -1.40
N GLN A 4 -16.87 -13.69 -2.00
CA GLN A 4 -17.86 -14.71 -1.72
C GLN A 4 -17.93 -15.66 -2.92
N SER A 5 -17.51 -16.91 -2.73
CA SER A 5 -17.48 -17.94 -3.78
C SER A 5 -18.60 -18.98 -3.64
N GLU A 6 -19.57 -18.74 -2.76
CA GLU A 6 -20.74 -19.60 -2.59
C GLU A 6 -21.52 -19.72 -3.91
N LYS A 7 -21.74 -20.97 -4.36
CA LYS A 7 -22.46 -21.30 -5.59
C LYS A 7 -23.83 -21.91 -5.33
N CYS A 8 -24.17 -22.20 -4.07
CA CYS A 8 -25.43 -22.81 -3.66
C CYS A 8 -25.69 -24.14 -4.38
N ASP A 9 -24.65 -24.96 -4.50
CA ASP A 9 -24.62 -26.23 -5.26
C ASP A 9 -25.00 -26.11 -6.74
N VAL A 10 -24.95 -24.90 -7.32
CA VAL A 10 -25.19 -24.67 -8.75
C VAL A 10 -23.88 -24.80 -9.53
N PRO A 11 -23.76 -25.78 -10.46
CA PRO A 11 -22.61 -25.86 -11.34
C PRO A 11 -22.61 -24.69 -12.32
N MET A 12 -21.51 -23.93 -12.37
CA MET A 12 -21.36 -22.72 -13.20
C MET A 12 -20.65 -23.01 -14.53
N SER A 13 -20.71 -24.25 -15.01
CA SER A 13 -20.02 -24.72 -16.22
C SER A 13 -18.50 -24.57 -16.13
N GLU A 14 -17.91 -24.89 -14.99
CA GLU A 14 -16.48 -24.75 -14.71
C GLU A 14 -15.60 -25.60 -15.63
N THR A 15 -16.16 -26.67 -16.20
CA THR A 15 -15.49 -27.57 -17.14
C THR A 15 -15.58 -27.11 -18.59
N TYR A 16 -16.29 -26.01 -18.87
CA TYR A 16 -16.49 -25.55 -20.24
C TYR A 16 -15.22 -24.89 -20.79
N PRO A 17 -14.64 -25.39 -21.91
CA PRO A 17 -13.39 -24.85 -22.42
C PRO A 17 -13.53 -23.40 -22.88
N VAL A 18 -12.55 -22.56 -22.56
CA VAL A 18 -12.49 -21.15 -22.97
C VAL A 18 -12.63 -21.01 -24.50
N SER A 19 -11.95 -21.86 -25.26
CA SER A 19 -12.02 -21.87 -26.74
C SER A 19 -13.44 -22.06 -27.27
N ARG A 20 -14.25 -22.89 -26.60
CA ARG A 20 -15.64 -23.13 -26.96
C ARG A 20 -16.51 -21.91 -26.67
N ILE A 21 -16.29 -21.22 -25.55
CA ILE A 21 -16.99 -19.97 -25.21
C ILE A 21 -16.70 -18.90 -26.27
N LEU A 22 -15.43 -18.77 -26.68
CA LEU A 22 -15.03 -17.83 -27.73
C LEU A 22 -15.70 -18.16 -29.07
N GLY A 23 -15.76 -19.45 -29.45
CA GLY A 23 -16.46 -19.89 -30.65
C GLY A 23 -17.96 -19.52 -30.65
N ILE A 24 -18.65 -19.72 -29.53
CA ILE A 24 -20.07 -19.33 -29.38
C ILE A 24 -20.25 -17.81 -29.53
N LEU A 25 -19.34 -17.02 -28.97
CA LEU A 25 -19.39 -15.55 -29.10
C LEU A 25 -19.14 -15.09 -30.54
N ASP A 26 -18.28 -15.77 -31.28
CA ASP A 26 -18.04 -15.51 -32.70
C ASP A 26 -19.26 -15.84 -33.56
N GLU A 27 -19.86 -17.02 -33.35
CA GLU A 27 -21.12 -17.40 -34.01
C GLU A 27 -22.23 -16.40 -33.70
N ALA A 28 -22.35 -15.96 -32.44
CA ALA A 28 -23.33 -14.94 -32.05
C ALA A 28 -23.08 -13.59 -32.75
N CYS A 29 -21.82 -13.18 -32.91
CA CYS A 29 -21.47 -11.95 -33.65
C CYS A 29 -21.86 -12.05 -35.13
N ILE A 30 -21.57 -13.18 -35.77
CA ILE A 30 -21.96 -13.47 -37.15
C ILE A 30 -23.48 -13.45 -37.29
N TRP A 31 -24.18 -14.11 -36.37
CA TRP A 31 -25.64 -14.16 -36.36
C TRP A 31 -26.25 -12.77 -36.20
N VAL A 32 -25.80 -11.96 -35.25
CA VAL A 32 -26.31 -10.58 -35.04
C VAL A 32 -26.12 -9.72 -36.30
N ARG A 33 -24.99 -9.89 -36.99
CA ARG A 33 -24.67 -9.15 -38.21
C ARG A 33 -25.59 -9.50 -39.38
N ASN A 34 -25.81 -10.81 -39.58
CA ASN A 34 -26.45 -11.33 -40.80
C ASN A 34 -27.94 -11.62 -40.63
N SER A 35 -28.44 -11.74 -39.39
CA SER A 35 -29.82 -12.11 -39.13
C SER A 35 -30.79 -10.98 -39.47
N PRO A 36 -31.80 -11.21 -40.34
CA PRO A 36 -32.84 -10.23 -40.62
C PRO A 36 -33.75 -9.99 -39.40
N ARG A 37 -33.70 -10.88 -38.40
CA ARG A 37 -34.51 -10.75 -37.17
C ARG A 37 -33.99 -9.67 -36.23
N VAL A 38 -32.73 -9.23 -36.39
CA VAL A 38 -32.13 -8.20 -35.55
C VAL A 38 -32.37 -6.83 -36.18
N ARG A 39 -33.13 -5.98 -35.49
CA ARG A 39 -33.40 -4.59 -35.90
C ARG A 39 -32.09 -3.81 -36.02
N SER A 40 -32.02 -2.91 -36.99
CA SER A 40 -30.83 -2.07 -37.26
C SER A 40 -30.35 -1.31 -36.03
N THR A 41 -31.27 -0.77 -35.23
CA THR A 41 -30.96 -0.02 -33.98
C THR A 41 -30.25 -0.87 -32.93
N TRP A 42 -30.49 -2.19 -32.91
CA TRP A 42 -29.89 -3.11 -31.94
C TRP A 42 -28.66 -3.81 -32.48
N ARG A 43 -28.50 -3.92 -33.80
CA ARG A 43 -27.42 -4.68 -34.43
C ARG A 43 -26.05 -4.22 -33.92
N THR A 44 -25.75 -2.93 -34.11
CA THR A 44 -24.47 -2.33 -33.68
C THR A 44 -24.29 -2.42 -32.15
N ALA A 45 -25.33 -2.10 -31.40
CA ALA A 45 -25.31 -2.13 -29.94
C ALA A 45 -25.04 -3.55 -29.36
N LEU A 46 -25.63 -4.58 -29.97
CA LEU A 46 -25.40 -5.97 -29.59
C LEU A 46 -24.02 -6.46 -30.03
N SER A 47 -23.58 -6.10 -31.24
CA SER A 47 -22.23 -6.43 -31.72
C SER A 47 -21.14 -5.89 -30.79
N HIS A 48 -21.19 -4.61 -30.40
CA HIS A 48 -20.20 -4.03 -29.47
C HIS A 48 -20.19 -4.76 -28.12
N ARG A 49 -21.36 -5.15 -27.59
CA ARG A 49 -21.47 -5.88 -26.32
C ARG A 49 -20.95 -7.32 -26.43
N LEU A 50 -21.13 -7.98 -27.57
CA LEU A 50 -20.61 -9.33 -27.80
C LEU A 50 -19.09 -9.32 -27.97
N VAL A 51 -18.55 -8.38 -28.76
CA VAL A 51 -17.10 -8.20 -28.90
C VAL A 51 -16.46 -7.86 -27.55
N LEU A 52 -17.06 -6.96 -26.77
CA LEU A 52 -16.58 -6.66 -25.42
C LEU A 52 -16.49 -7.90 -24.53
N ARG A 53 -17.53 -8.75 -24.53
CA ARG A 53 -17.52 -10.01 -23.76
C ARG A 53 -16.44 -10.97 -24.25
N LYS A 54 -16.27 -11.10 -25.57
CA LYS A 54 -15.21 -11.92 -26.16
C LYS A 54 -13.84 -11.47 -25.68
N THR A 55 -13.55 -10.18 -25.82
CA THR A 55 -12.28 -9.58 -25.39
C THR A 55 -12.02 -9.78 -23.90
N LEU A 56 -13.06 -9.75 -23.06
CA LEU A 56 -12.90 -10.05 -21.63
C LEU A 56 -12.58 -11.50 -21.34
N VAL A 57 -13.22 -12.44 -22.02
CA VAL A 57 -12.90 -13.86 -21.88
C VAL A 57 -11.45 -14.11 -22.30
N GLU A 58 -11.00 -13.49 -23.40
CA GLU A 58 -9.61 -13.55 -23.84
C GLU A 58 -8.65 -12.93 -22.81
N LEU A 59 -9.01 -11.79 -22.23
CA LEU A 59 -8.19 -11.08 -21.24
C LEU A 59 -8.05 -11.90 -19.93
N PHE A 60 -9.15 -12.45 -19.41
CA PHE A 60 -9.09 -13.29 -18.22
C PHE A 60 -8.37 -14.61 -18.48
N SER A 61 -8.54 -15.19 -19.67
CA SER A 61 -7.75 -16.36 -20.06
C SER A 61 -6.25 -16.04 -20.09
N ALA A 62 -5.86 -14.91 -20.68
CA ALA A 62 -4.48 -14.46 -20.73
C ALA A 62 -3.91 -14.17 -19.33
N LEU A 63 -4.73 -13.66 -18.41
CA LEU A 63 -4.33 -13.44 -17.03
C LEU A 63 -4.03 -14.76 -16.31
N LEU A 64 -4.89 -15.76 -16.47
CA LEU A 64 -4.70 -17.09 -15.87
C LEU A 64 -3.51 -17.84 -16.45
N SER A 65 -3.25 -17.70 -17.77
CA SER A 65 -2.08 -18.28 -18.42
C SER A 65 -0.81 -17.44 -18.26
N LYS A 66 -0.90 -16.25 -17.66
CA LYS A 66 0.21 -15.29 -17.48
C LYS A 66 0.78 -14.74 -18.79
N ASP A 67 -0.03 -14.68 -19.84
CA ASP A 67 0.30 -14.14 -21.16
C ASP A 67 0.17 -12.60 -21.17
N TYR A 68 0.91 -11.90 -20.32
CA TYR A 68 0.76 -10.46 -20.12
C TYR A 68 1.03 -9.62 -21.38
N PHE A 69 1.81 -10.11 -22.33
CA PHE A 69 2.04 -9.45 -23.62
C PHE A 69 0.75 -9.23 -24.42
N ARG A 70 -0.29 -10.03 -24.17
CA ARG A 70 -1.60 -9.90 -24.82
C ARG A 70 -2.49 -8.83 -24.20
N PHE A 71 -2.15 -8.33 -23.00
CA PHE A 71 -3.05 -7.46 -22.24
C PHE A 71 -3.32 -6.15 -22.97
N ARG A 72 -2.26 -5.46 -23.42
CA ARG A 72 -2.40 -4.14 -24.06
C ARG A 72 -3.39 -4.12 -25.23
N PRO A 73 -3.25 -4.96 -26.29
CA PRO A 73 -4.21 -4.93 -27.39
C PRO A 73 -5.63 -5.33 -26.97
N LEU A 74 -5.78 -6.23 -26.00
CA LEU A 74 -7.08 -6.64 -25.47
C LEU A 74 -7.73 -5.51 -24.64
N ILE A 75 -6.97 -4.81 -23.81
CA ILE A 75 -7.44 -3.69 -23.00
C ILE A 75 -7.84 -2.51 -23.89
N GLU A 76 -7.03 -2.16 -24.90
CA GLU A 76 -7.35 -1.12 -25.88
C GLU A 76 -8.67 -1.45 -26.59
N THR A 77 -8.83 -2.69 -27.06
CA THR A 77 -10.08 -3.16 -27.68
C THR A 77 -11.27 -3.08 -26.72
N ALA A 78 -11.10 -3.53 -25.47
CA ALA A 78 -12.15 -3.50 -24.46
C ALA A 78 -12.57 -2.06 -24.11
N ARG A 79 -11.64 -1.11 -24.03
CA ARG A 79 -11.92 0.31 -23.78
C ARG A 79 -12.74 0.92 -24.91
N VAL A 80 -12.35 0.69 -26.17
CA VAL A 80 -13.09 1.19 -27.34
C VAL A 80 -14.51 0.61 -27.34
N MET A 81 -14.66 -0.71 -27.13
CA MET A 81 -15.98 -1.33 -27.07
C MET A 81 -16.82 -0.81 -25.90
N LEU A 82 -16.23 -0.60 -24.72
CA LEU A 82 -16.92 -0.04 -23.55
C LEU A 82 -17.41 1.39 -23.82
N GLN A 83 -16.60 2.23 -24.47
CA GLN A 83 -17.00 3.57 -24.89
C GLN A 83 -18.20 3.53 -25.84
N HIS A 84 -18.18 2.62 -26.84
CA HIS A 84 -19.34 2.47 -27.72
C HIS A 84 -20.58 1.93 -27.01
N VAL A 85 -20.43 1.01 -26.04
CA VAL A 85 -21.55 0.51 -25.22
C VAL A 85 -22.19 1.65 -24.42
N ARG A 86 -21.37 2.57 -23.89
CA ARG A 86 -21.85 3.78 -23.17
C ARG A 86 -22.54 4.77 -24.10
N ALA A 87 -21.99 4.99 -25.29
CA ALA A 87 -22.55 5.91 -26.29
C ALA A 87 -23.86 5.39 -26.92
N SER A 88 -24.12 4.09 -26.86
CA SER A 88 -25.34 3.46 -27.35
C SER A 88 -26.10 2.74 -26.23
N PRO A 89 -26.75 3.50 -25.31
CA PRO A 89 -27.60 2.91 -24.29
C PRO A 89 -28.81 2.22 -24.95
N PRO A 90 -29.23 1.06 -24.43
CA PRO A 90 -30.44 0.41 -24.93
C PRO A 90 -31.67 1.28 -24.63
N PRO A 91 -32.72 1.24 -25.47
CA PRO A 91 -34.00 1.83 -25.10
C PRO A 91 -34.55 1.17 -23.84
N SER A 92 -35.25 1.95 -23.01
CA SER A 92 -35.87 1.42 -21.79
C SER A 92 -36.84 0.30 -22.15
N PRO A 93 -36.77 -0.85 -21.46
CA PRO A 93 -37.70 -1.95 -21.70
C PRO A 93 -39.13 -1.50 -21.37
N ARG A 94 -40.11 -2.01 -22.14
CA ARG A 94 -41.53 -1.74 -21.84
C ARG A 94 -41.88 -2.33 -20.47
N PRO A 95 -42.78 -1.71 -19.68
CA PRO A 95 -43.16 -2.20 -18.35
C PRO A 95 -43.63 -3.67 -18.35
N CYS A 96 -44.33 -4.09 -19.39
CA CYS A 96 -44.84 -5.47 -19.53
C CYS A 96 -43.85 -6.44 -20.19
N SER A 97 -42.65 -5.99 -20.57
CA SER A 97 -41.65 -6.88 -21.18
C SER A 97 -41.02 -7.79 -20.12
N PRO A 98 -40.52 -8.97 -20.49
CA PRO A 98 -39.82 -9.86 -19.54
C PRO A 98 -38.43 -9.34 -19.15
N ALA A 99 -37.89 -8.31 -19.82
CA ALA A 99 -36.53 -7.83 -19.61
C ALA A 99 -36.20 -7.40 -18.17
N PRO A 100 -37.09 -6.70 -17.42
CA PRO A 100 -36.84 -6.38 -16.02
C PRO A 100 -36.70 -7.61 -15.12
N ARG A 101 -37.17 -8.79 -15.55
CA ARG A 101 -37.04 -10.06 -14.81
C ARG A 101 -35.76 -10.82 -15.14
N ALA A 102 -34.92 -10.32 -16.06
CA ALA A 102 -33.67 -10.99 -16.44
C ALA A 102 -32.64 -11.03 -15.29
N PHE A 103 -32.69 -10.06 -14.39
CA PHE A 103 -31.98 -10.07 -13.11
C PHE A 103 -33.03 -9.96 -12.02
N ASP A 104 -33.27 -11.05 -11.29
CA ASP A 104 -34.22 -11.08 -10.18
C ASP A 104 -33.48 -10.93 -8.83
N PRO A 105 -33.58 -9.77 -8.16
CA PRO A 105 -33.02 -9.55 -6.82
C PRO A 105 -33.45 -10.59 -5.78
N GLN A 106 -34.62 -11.22 -5.94
CA GLN A 106 -35.20 -12.14 -4.97
C GLN A 106 -34.75 -13.59 -5.17
N PHE A 107 -34.12 -13.91 -6.31
CA PHE A 107 -33.67 -15.27 -6.63
C PHE A 107 -32.80 -15.93 -5.55
N PRO A 108 -31.93 -15.23 -4.79
CA PRO A 108 -31.17 -15.86 -3.71
C PRO A 108 -32.05 -16.54 -2.64
N ARG A 109 -33.31 -16.14 -2.46
CA ARG A 109 -34.21 -16.74 -1.47
C ARG A 109 -34.59 -18.19 -1.75
N ILE A 110 -34.44 -18.63 -3.00
CA ILE A 110 -34.77 -20.01 -3.41
C ILE A 110 -33.53 -20.88 -3.60
N LEU A 111 -32.33 -20.30 -3.47
CA LEU A 111 -31.08 -21.04 -3.55
C LEU A 111 -30.84 -21.83 -2.25
N VAL A 112 -30.31 -23.04 -2.40
CA VAL A 112 -29.91 -23.87 -1.26
C VAL A 112 -28.64 -23.28 -0.66
N SER A 113 -28.76 -22.69 0.53
CA SER A 113 -27.61 -22.18 1.26
C SER A 113 -27.74 -22.48 2.75
N ALA A 114 -26.62 -22.80 3.39
CA ALA A 114 -26.55 -22.97 4.84
C ALA A 114 -26.79 -21.65 5.61
N ILE A 115 -26.72 -20.50 4.92
CA ILE A 115 -26.88 -19.17 5.50
C ILE A 115 -28.00 -18.44 4.73
N PRO A 116 -28.92 -17.74 5.42
CA PRO A 116 -29.95 -16.95 4.75
C PRO A 116 -29.34 -15.95 3.76
N LEU A 117 -29.73 -16.03 2.49
CA LEU A 117 -29.28 -15.12 1.45
C LEU A 117 -30.21 -13.91 1.35
N HIS A 118 -29.60 -12.72 1.31
CA HIS A 118 -30.34 -11.47 1.16
C HIS A 118 -30.63 -11.15 -0.31
N PRO A 119 -31.71 -10.40 -0.61
CA PRO A 119 -31.94 -9.91 -1.95
C PRO A 119 -30.76 -9.09 -2.48
N ILE A 120 -30.39 -9.30 -3.75
CA ILE A 120 -29.26 -8.60 -4.37
C ILE A 120 -29.68 -7.18 -4.71
N GLN A 121 -28.93 -6.19 -4.24
CA GLN A 121 -29.07 -4.82 -4.73
C GLN A 121 -28.36 -4.68 -6.07
N LEU A 122 -29.11 -4.39 -7.12
CA LEU A 122 -28.54 -4.14 -8.44
C LEU A 122 -27.89 -2.74 -8.43
N PRO A 123 -26.59 -2.63 -8.77
CA PRO A 123 -25.92 -1.33 -8.86
C PRO A 123 -26.47 -0.50 -10.02
N GLU A 124 -26.36 0.82 -9.92
CA GLU A 124 -26.63 1.71 -11.05
C GLU A 124 -25.74 1.37 -12.25
N GLN A 125 -26.33 1.43 -13.44
CA GLN A 125 -25.67 1.00 -14.67
C GLN A 125 -24.40 1.81 -14.98
N SER A 126 -24.40 3.12 -14.68
CA SER A 126 -23.23 4.01 -14.78
C SER A 126 -22.08 3.48 -13.93
N LYS A 127 -22.35 3.22 -12.65
CA LYS A 127 -21.38 2.69 -11.69
C LYS A 127 -20.80 1.35 -12.11
N VAL A 128 -21.61 0.45 -12.69
CA VAL A 128 -21.12 -0.81 -13.27
C VAL A 128 -20.07 -0.54 -14.34
N TRP A 129 -20.35 0.39 -15.25
CA TRP A 129 -19.40 0.73 -16.30
C TRP A 129 -18.14 1.40 -15.77
N ASP A 130 -18.25 2.25 -14.74
CA ASP A 130 -17.10 2.91 -14.12
C ASP A 130 -16.20 1.90 -13.39
N THR A 131 -16.81 0.97 -12.66
CA THR A 131 -16.11 -0.16 -12.02
C THR A 131 -15.39 -1.01 -13.07
N PHE A 132 -16.04 -1.22 -14.21
CA PHE A 132 -15.48 -2.02 -15.29
C PHE A 132 -14.36 -1.31 -16.04
N ALA A 133 -14.42 0.01 -16.21
CA ALA A 133 -13.28 0.81 -16.68
C ALA A 133 -12.10 0.72 -15.69
N GLY A 134 -12.37 0.85 -14.39
CA GLY A 134 -11.34 0.71 -13.35
C GLY A 134 -10.69 -0.67 -13.28
N LEU A 135 -11.43 -1.74 -13.59
CA LEU A 135 -10.85 -3.08 -13.80
C LEU A 135 -9.81 -3.08 -14.92
N LEU A 136 -10.15 -2.50 -16.07
CA LEU A 136 -9.23 -2.44 -17.22
C LEU A 136 -7.99 -1.61 -16.91
N ASP A 137 -8.15 -0.47 -16.23
CA ASP A 137 -7.03 0.37 -15.79
C ASP A 137 -6.09 -0.39 -14.82
N SER A 138 -6.68 -1.20 -13.93
CA SER A 138 -5.90 -1.99 -12.97
C SER A 138 -5.14 -3.14 -13.64
N LEU A 139 -5.73 -3.78 -14.66
CA LEU A 139 -5.07 -4.83 -15.43
C LEU A 139 -3.98 -4.25 -16.34
N GLU A 140 -4.18 -3.04 -16.87
CA GLU A 140 -3.12 -2.32 -17.60
C GLU A 140 -1.95 -2.01 -16.65
N GLN A 141 -2.24 -1.49 -15.46
CA GLN A 141 -1.22 -1.25 -14.44
C GLN A 141 -0.43 -2.52 -14.11
N LEU A 142 -1.12 -3.65 -13.93
CA LEU A 142 -0.47 -4.94 -13.70
C LEU A 142 0.45 -5.33 -14.87
N SER A 143 0.00 -5.14 -16.12
CA SER A 143 0.81 -5.45 -17.31
C SER A 143 2.07 -4.59 -17.44
N VAL A 144 2.06 -3.36 -16.92
CA VAL A 144 3.26 -2.52 -16.89
C VAL A 144 4.17 -2.96 -15.74
N LEU A 145 3.61 -3.19 -14.55
CA LEU A 145 4.39 -3.56 -13.35
C LEU A 145 5.13 -4.89 -13.50
N ILE A 146 4.54 -5.89 -14.16
CA ILE A 146 5.17 -7.21 -14.36
C ILE A 146 6.40 -7.17 -15.26
N GLU A 147 6.58 -6.10 -16.03
CA GLU A 147 7.80 -5.85 -16.82
C GLU A 147 8.90 -5.16 -16.03
N ILE A 148 8.61 -4.69 -14.80
CA ILE A 148 9.57 -4.00 -13.95
C ILE A 148 10.13 -5.00 -12.91
N PRO A 149 11.43 -5.34 -12.97
CA PRO A 149 12.05 -6.29 -12.05
C PRO A 149 12.24 -5.73 -10.63
N ASP A 150 12.29 -4.40 -10.51
CA ASP A 150 12.63 -3.72 -9.26
C ASP A 150 11.49 -3.84 -8.24
N LEU A 151 11.75 -4.49 -7.12
CA LEU A 151 10.73 -4.71 -6.09
C LEU A 151 10.40 -3.43 -5.31
N SER A 152 11.34 -2.48 -5.23
CA SER A 152 11.06 -1.16 -4.67
C SER A 152 10.07 -0.36 -5.51
N THR A 153 10.04 -0.54 -6.83
CA THR A 153 9.00 0.09 -7.67
C THR A 153 7.62 -0.46 -7.32
N TRP A 154 7.51 -1.78 -7.14
CA TRP A 154 6.27 -2.41 -6.68
C TRP A 154 5.85 -1.93 -5.28
N ASP A 155 6.81 -1.78 -4.35
CA ASP A 155 6.60 -1.24 -3.01
C ASP A 155 6.06 0.20 -3.07
N VAL A 156 6.65 1.04 -3.91
CA VAL A 156 6.21 2.44 -4.11
C VAL A 156 4.81 2.51 -4.70
N VAL A 157 4.53 1.75 -5.76
CA VAL A 157 3.22 1.79 -6.42
C VAL A 157 2.14 1.24 -5.51
N GLY A 158 2.41 0.13 -4.82
CA GLY A 158 1.50 -0.42 -3.81
C GLY A 158 1.19 0.59 -2.71
N THR A 159 2.23 1.27 -2.20
CA THR A 159 2.11 2.34 -1.21
C THR A 159 1.24 3.50 -1.71
N LEU A 160 1.47 4.00 -2.93
CA LEU A 160 0.66 5.05 -3.54
C LEU A 160 -0.82 4.65 -3.65
N ARG A 161 -1.12 3.39 -4.01
CA ARG A 161 -2.51 2.90 -4.14
C ARG A 161 -3.23 2.76 -2.80
N ILE A 162 -2.49 2.58 -1.71
CA ILE A 162 -3.07 2.60 -0.35
C ILE A 162 -3.37 4.04 0.08
N TRP A 163 -2.50 4.98 -0.27
CA TRP A 163 -2.56 6.37 0.17
C TRP A 163 -3.51 7.21 -0.69
N GLN A 164 -3.66 6.84 -1.95
CA GLN A 164 -4.59 7.42 -2.91
C GLN A 164 -5.47 6.30 -3.49
N PRO A 165 -6.40 5.76 -2.68
CA PRO A 165 -7.28 4.70 -3.16
C PRO A 165 -8.14 5.24 -4.30
N GLN A 166 -8.20 4.48 -5.40
CA GLN A 166 -9.10 4.79 -6.51
C GLN A 166 -10.37 3.92 -6.35
N PRO A 167 -11.57 4.52 -6.17
CA PRO A 167 -12.79 3.80 -5.81
C PRO A 167 -13.16 2.64 -6.73
N ASN A 168 -12.78 2.71 -8.01
CA ASN A 168 -13.10 1.70 -9.04
C ASN A 168 -11.98 0.69 -9.30
N GLN A 169 -10.86 0.75 -8.56
CA GLN A 169 -9.67 -0.09 -8.81
C GLN A 169 -9.37 -1.09 -7.66
N SER A 170 -10.15 -1.09 -6.57
CA SER A 170 -9.89 -1.96 -5.42
C SER A 170 -10.60 -3.32 -5.47
N LEU A 171 -10.87 -3.85 -6.67
CA LEU A 171 -11.59 -5.11 -6.84
C LEU A 171 -10.82 -6.28 -6.21
N ALA A 172 -11.52 -7.16 -5.50
CA ALA A 172 -10.90 -8.32 -4.86
C ALA A 172 -10.17 -9.23 -5.85
N TYR A 173 -10.76 -9.41 -7.04
CA TYR A 173 -10.15 -10.16 -8.13
C TYR A 173 -8.82 -9.55 -8.61
N VAL A 174 -8.80 -8.23 -8.82
CA VAL A 174 -7.59 -7.49 -9.20
C VAL A 174 -6.51 -7.62 -8.12
N ARG A 175 -6.88 -7.42 -6.86
CA ARG A 175 -5.98 -7.61 -5.71
C ARG A 175 -5.37 -9.01 -5.68
N SER A 176 -6.16 -10.04 -5.98
CA SER A 176 -5.67 -11.42 -6.12
C SER A 176 -4.71 -11.57 -7.30
N ALA A 177 -5.03 -10.97 -8.45
CA ALA A 177 -4.20 -11.02 -9.65
C ALA A 177 -2.80 -10.41 -9.41
N PHE A 178 -2.72 -9.25 -8.75
CA PHE A 178 -1.44 -8.65 -8.35
C PHE A 178 -0.66 -9.58 -7.41
N GLN A 179 -1.31 -10.16 -6.41
CA GLN A 179 -0.64 -11.07 -5.46
C GLN A 179 -0.09 -12.34 -6.12
N SER A 180 -0.84 -12.93 -7.06
CA SER A 180 -0.38 -14.09 -7.84
C SER A 180 0.76 -13.71 -8.79
N ALA A 181 0.69 -12.53 -9.40
CA ALA A 181 1.76 -12.04 -10.27
C ALA A 181 3.06 -11.82 -9.49
N ILE A 182 3.00 -11.30 -8.26
CA ILE A 182 4.18 -11.06 -7.41
C ILE A 182 4.89 -12.35 -7.05
N TYR A 183 4.14 -13.36 -6.59
CA TYR A 183 4.74 -14.63 -6.19
C TYR A 183 3.74 -15.77 -6.25
N GLU A 184 4.08 -16.78 -7.05
CA GLU A 184 3.33 -18.02 -7.20
C GLU A 184 4.29 -19.18 -7.47
N ASN A 185 4.10 -20.30 -6.76
CA ASN A 185 4.88 -21.54 -6.93
C ASN A 185 6.40 -21.36 -6.90
N GLY A 186 6.91 -20.47 -6.03
CA GLY A 186 8.34 -20.21 -5.90
C GLY A 186 8.93 -19.26 -6.93
N ILE A 187 8.12 -18.71 -7.84
CA ILE A 187 8.54 -17.79 -8.89
C ILE A 187 8.06 -16.38 -8.54
N ILE A 188 8.97 -15.42 -8.59
CA ILE A 188 8.73 -13.99 -8.37
C ILE A 188 8.46 -13.32 -9.73
N LEU A 189 7.42 -12.50 -9.81
CA LEU A 189 7.03 -11.76 -11.03
C LEU A 189 6.83 -12.66 -12.26
N ASN A 190 6.54 -13.94 -12.04
CA ASN A 190 6.45 -14.99 -13.07
C ASN A 190 7.71 -15.16 -13.94
N LYS A 191 8.85 -14.59 -13.53
CA LYS A 191 10.09 -14.53 -14.33
C LYS A 191 11.32 -14.95 -13.54
N TYR A 192 11.35 -14.65 -12.23
CA TYR A 192 12.55 -14.73 -11.43
C TYR A 192 12.47 -15.80 -10.33
N VAL A 193 13.61 -16.39 -9.99
CA VAL A 193 13.72 -17.28 -8.83
C VAL A 193 13.78 -16.48 -7.53
N GLN A 194 13.58 -17.14 -6.38
CA GLN A 194 13.57 -16.50 -5.05
C GLN A 194 14.79 -15.62 -4.76
N ARG A 195 15.97 -16.02 -5.25
CA ARG A 195 17.22 -15.26 -5.10
C ARG A 195 17.12 -13.82 -5.62
N HIS A 196 16.28 -13.56 -6.61
CA HIS A 196 16.01 -12.22 -7.12
C HIS A 196 15.54 -11.25 -6.04
N ALA A 197 14.76 -11.70 -5.06
CA ALA A 197 14.36 -10.84 -3.94
C ALA A 197 15.57 -10.38 -3.12
N VAL A 198 16.55 -11.27 -2.90
CA VAL A 198 17.78 -10.94 -2.18
C VAL A 198 18.64 -9.99 -3.02
N ASP A 199 18.84 -10.30 -4.30
CA ASP A 199 19.62 -9.45 -5.20
C ASP A 199 19.02 -8.02 -5.29
N CYS A 200 17.70 -7.91 -5.46
CA CYS A 200 16.97 -6.63 -5.38
C CYS A 200 17.16 -5.94 -4.03
N PHE A 201 17.05 -6.66 -2.91
CA PHE A 201 17.21 -6.06 -1.58
C PHE A 201 18.56 -5.37 -1.44
N PHE A 202 19.66 -6.02 -1.83
CA PHE A 202 21.00 -5.44 -1.71
C PHE A 202 21.27 -4.34 -2.75
N MET A 203 20.89 -4.56 -4.02
CA MET A 203 21.13 -3.61 -5.10
C MET A 203 20.29 -2.33 -4.95
N GLU A 204 19.02 -2.46 -4.55
CA GLU A 204 18.11 -1.32 -4.43
C GLU A 204 18.33 -0.52 -3.15
N THR A 205 18.99 -1.08 -2.12
CA THR A 205 19.20 -0.39 -0.83
C THR A 205 20.63 0.06 -0.58
N LEU A 206 21.64 -0.74 -0.95
CA LEU A 206 23.04 -0.44 -0.70
C LEU A 206 23.87 -0.31 -1.99
N GLN A 207 23.24 -0.54 -3.15
CA GLN A 207 23.90 -0.51 -4.45
C GLN A 207 25.10 -1.46 -4.56
N ILE A 208 25.02 -2.60 -3.87
CA ILE A 208 26.04 -3.67 -3.93
C ILE A 208 25.40 -4.99 -4.38
N PRO A 209 26.10 -5.80 -5.18
CA PRO A 209 25.66 -7.16 -5.47
C PRO A 209 25.65 -8.02 -4.21
N TYR A 210 24.68 -8.94 -4.10
CA TYR A 210 24.62 -9.87 -2.98
C TYR A 210 25.89 -10.73 -2.85
N ASP A 211 26.44 -11.20 -3.97
CA ASP A 211 27.70 -11.98 -3.97
C ASP A 211 28.89 -11.19 -3.41
N SER A 212 28.92 -9.87 -3.61
CA SER A 212 29.94 -9.00 -3.02
C SER A 212 29.80 -8.93 -1.50
N PHE A 213 28.57 -8.83 -0.98
CA PHE A 213 28.30 -8.90 0.46
C PHE A 213 28.73 -10.25 1.06
N VAL A 214 28.39 -11.36 0.39
CA VAL A 214 28.76 -12.71 0.83
C VAL A 214 30.28 -12.86 0.91
N SER A 215 30.98 -12.48 -0.17
CA SER A 215 32.43 -12.60 -0.27
C SER A 215 33.14 -11.74 0.80
N SER A 216 32.67 -10.51 1.00
CA SER A 216 33.19 -9.61 2.03
C SER A 216 32.93 -10.15 3.45
N SER A 217 31.73 -10.66 3.70
CA SER A 217 31.36 -11.17 5.03
C SER A 217 32.11 -12.45 5.38
N GLN A 218 32.27 -13.37 4.43
CA GLN A 218 32.98 -14.64 4.65
C GLN A 218 34.47 -14.43 4.94
N THR A 219 35.12 -13.50 4.24
CA THR A 219 36.54 -13.19 4.46
C THR A 219 36.81 -12.49 5.79
N ARG A 220 35.81 -11.80 6.34
CA ARG A 220 35.91 -11.03 7.58
C ARG A 220 35.30 -11.74 8.79
N TRP A 221 34.70 -12.91 8.61
CA TRP A 221 33.98 -13.63 9.65
C TRP A 221 34.92 -14.24 10.68
N VAL A 222 34.74 -13.91 11.95
CA VAL A 222 35.49 -14.49 13.08
C VAL A 222 34.59 -15.21 14.11
N GLY A 223 33.31 -15.40 13.79
CA GLY A 223 32.39 -16.16 14.63
C GLY A 223 32.72 -17.65 14.67
N THR A 224 32.35 -18.31 15.77
CA THR A 224 32.63 -19.74 15.99
C THR A 224 31.83 -20.66 15.08
N ASP A 225 30.61 -20.26 14.74
CA ASP A 225 29.72 -20.99 13.84
C ASP A 225 29.83 -20.50 12.40
N SER A 226 29.26 -21.24 11.44
CA SER A 226 29.17 -20.77 10.05
C SER A 226 28.27 -19.54 9.93
N LEU A 227 28.67 -18.55 9.13
CA LEU A 227 27.85 -17.37 8.82
C LEU A 227 26.44 -17.80 8.33
N PRO A 228 25.34 -17.31 8.95
CA PRO A 228 23.98 -17.82 8.73
C PRO A 228 23.32 -17.30 7.44
N LEU A 229 24.04 -17.31 6.31
CA LEU A 229 23.62 -16.73 5.03
C LEU A 229 22.28 -17.29 4.54
N ARG A 230 22.09 -18.62 4.57
CA ARG A 230 20.84 -19.26 4.13
C ARG A 230 19.63 -18.76 4.92
N HIS A 231 19.81 -18.51 6.21
CA HIS A 231 18.74 -18.00 7.07
C HIS A 231 18.42 -16.53 6.73
N ILE A 232 19.44 -15.72 6.50
CA ILE A 232 19.30 -14.33 6.06
C ILE A 232 18.58 -14.25 4.71
N GLU A 233 19.02 -15.03 3.71
CA GLU A 233 18.42 -15.08 2.37
C GLU A 233 16.93 -15.44 2.41
N ARG A 234 16.58 -16.52 3.13
CA ARG A 234 15.21 -16.97 3.27
C ARG A 234 14.34 -15.90 3.94
N THR A 235 14.83 -15.33 5.03
CA THR A 235 14.08 -14.33 5.81
C THR A 235 13.88 -13.04 5.01
N ILE A 236 14.90 -12.57 4.28
CA ILE A 236 14.78 -11.41 3.36
C ILE A 236 13.73 -11.70 2.27
N THR A 237 13.79 -12.89 1.65
CA THR A 237 12.86 -13.29 0.60
C THR A 237 11.42 -13.28 1.12
N GLU A 238 11.15 -13.94 2.25
CA GLU A 238 9.83 -14.04 2.86
C GLU A 238 9.28 -12.65 3.25
N LEU A 239 10.12 -11.82 3.89
CA LEU A 239 9.74 -10.47 4.33
C LEU A 239 9.50 -9.52 3.15
N LEU A 240 10.36 -9.53 2.13
CA LEU A 240 10.24 -8.62 0.99
C LEU A 240 9.05 -9.00 0.11
N VAL A 241 8.92 -10.28 -0.27
CA VAL A 241 7.78 -10.77 -1.05
C VAL A 241 6.48 -10.56 -0.28
N GLY A 242 6.48 -10.89 1.02
CA GLY A 242 5.32 -10.68 1.88
C GLY A 242 4.93 -9.22 2.00
N ARG A 243 5.90 -8.30 2.17
CA ARG A 243 5.68 -6.84 2.20
C ARG A 243 5.02 -6.37 0.90
N VAL A 244 5.63 -6.69 -0.24
CA VAL A 244 5.11 -6.28 -1.55
C VAL A 244 3.68 -6.81 -1.72
N LYS A 245 3.43 -8.11 -1.53
CA LYS A 245 2.07 -8.70 -1.60
C LYS A 245 1.06 -8.00 -0.69
N SER A 246 1.50 -7.57 0.49
CA SER A 246 0.61 -6.97 1.48
C SER A 246 -0.04 -5.66 1.04
N HIS A 247 0.56 -4.96 0.07
CA HIS A 247 -0.03 -3.75 -0.50
C HIS A 247 -1.35 -4.00 -1.22
N TRP A 248 -1.58 -5.23 -1.67
CA TRP A 248 -2.82 -5.67 -2.34
C TRP A 248 -3.75 -6.46 -1.41
N TYR A 249 -3.53 -6.48 -0.10
CA TYR A 249 -4.55 -6.93 0.85
C TYR A 249 -5.65 -5.90 1.03
N ASN A 250 -6.80 -6.31 1.56
CA ASN A 250 -7.76 -5.33 2.08
C ASN A 250 -7.13 -4.59 3.28
N PRO A 251 -7.53 -3.34 3.58
CA PRO A 251 -6.83 -2.54 4.58
C PRO A 251 -6.75 -3.19 5.98
N PRO A 252 -7.82 -3.80 6.53
CA PRO A 252 -7.72 -4.55 7.80
C PRO A 252 -6.74 -5.74 7.76
N ARG A 253 -6.74 -6.51 6.68
CA ARG A 253 -5.81 -7.66 6.49
C ARG A 253 -4.37 -7.20 6.33
N ARG A 254 -4.12 -6.11 5.59
CA ARG A 254 -2.80 -5.47 5.51
C ARG A 254 -2.26 -5.12 6.89
N ARG A 255 -3.05 -4.38 7.69
CA ARG A 255 -2.63 -3.99 9.05
C ARG A 255 -2.29 -5.19 9.93
N ARG A 256 -3.10 -6.25 9.89
CA ARG A 256 -2.82 -7.51 10.61
C ARG A 256 -1.53 -8.19 10.14
N TYR A 257 -1.28 -8.21 8.83
CA TYR A 257 -0.03 -8.73 8.27
C TYR A 257 1.17 -7.93 8.76
N CYS A 258 1.14 -6.59 8.64
CA CYS A 258 2.22 -5.72 9.12
C CYS A 258 2.54 -5.97 10.59
N MET A 259 1.53 -6.10 11.46
CA MET A 259 1.75 -6.40 12.88
C MET A 259 2.45 -7.73 13.12
N LYS A 260 2.13 -8.76 12.32
CA LYS A 260 2.74 -10.08 12.46
C LYS A 260 4.19 -10.08 11.96
N SER A 261 4.48 -9.41 10.84
CA SER A 261 5.82 -9.39 10.26
C SER A 261 6.84 -8.58 11.07
N LEU A 262 6.39 -7.74 12.01
CA LEU A 262 7.29 -6.95 12.85
C LEU A 262 8.26 -7.82 13.65
N PHE A 263 7.82 -8.95 14.19
CA PHE A 263 8.71 -9.85 14.91
C PHE A 263 9.82 -10.39 14.00
N ASP A 264 9.46 -10.87 12.81
CA ASP A 264 10.40 -11.39 11.83
C ASP A 264 11.41 -10.33 11.35
N TRP A 265 10.95 -9.07 11.16
CA TRP A 265 11.84 -7.94 10.88
C TRP A 265 12.85 -7.69 12.02
N HIS A 266 12.40 -7.76 13.29
CA HIS A 266 13.29 -7.59 14.44
C HIS A 266 14.27 -8.76 14.59
N ARG A 267 13.81 -9.98 14.34
CA ARG A 267 14.67 -11.17 14.33
C ARG A 267 15.79 -11.04 13.30
N LEU A 268 15.46 -10.61 12.07
CA LEU A 268 16.47 -10.36 11.04
C LEU A 268 17.43 -9.25 11.46
N TYR A 269 16.93 -8.17 12.07
CA TYR A 269 17.77 -7.09 12.61
C TYR A 269 18.75 -7.60 13.68
N ALA A 270 18.28 -8.46 14.58
CA ALA A 270 19.10 -9.06 15.63
C ALA A 270 20.19 -9.97 15.05
N ILE A 271 19.86 -10.82 14.07
CA ILE A 271 20.82 -11.67 13.36
C ILE A 271 21.90 -10.81 12.69
N LEU A 272 21.53 -9.74 12.01
CA LEU A 272 22.50 -8.87 11.34
C LEU A 272 23.35 -8.06 12.32
N THR A 273 22.78 -7.71 13.47
CA THR A 273 23.52 -7.07 14.57
C THR A 273 24.58 -8.03 15.13
N ASP A 274 24.22 -9.30 15.32
CA ASP A 274 25.15 -10.35 15.73
C ASP A 274 26.23 -10.60 14.67
N VAL A 275 25.83 -10.69 13.40
CA VAL A 275 26.79 -10.84 12.29
C VAL A 275 27.81 -9.70 12.31
N GLN A 276 27.36 -8.45 12.42
CA GLN A 276 28.25 -7.30 12.45
C GLN A 276 29.25 -7.35 13.61
N LYS A 277 28.84 -7.81 14.81
CA LYS A 277 29.76 -7.94 15.96
C LYS A 277 30.91 -8.92 15.71
N HIS A 278 30.69 -9.90 14.85
CA HIS A 278 31.64 -10.95 14.50
C HIS A 278 32.35 -10.72 13.16
N LEU A 279 32.18 -9.55 12.52
CA LEU A 279 32.98 -9.15 11.37
C LEU A 279 34.20 -8.36 11.83
N VAL A 280 35.37 -8.70 11.31
CA VAL A 280 36.59 -7.89 11.49
C VAL A 280 36.32 -6.47 10.97
N PRO A 281 36.56 -5.41 11.78
CA PRO A 281 36.38 -4.03 11.34
C PRO A 281 37.24 -3.68 10.12
N VAL A 282 36.71 -2.85 9.23
CA VAL A 282 37.46 -2.28 8.11
C VAL A 282 37.88 -0.85 8.41
N SER A 283 38.98 -0.39 7.81
CA SER A 283 39.48 0.99 7.96
C SER A 283 38.67 2.01 7.16
N GLU A 284 37.94 1.57 6.14
CA GLU A 284 37.08 2.38 5.28
C GLU A 284 35.61 2.26 5.68
N ILE A 285 34.72 2.93 4.93
CA ILE A 285 33.27 2.86 5.13
C ILE A 285 32.78 1.42 4.92
N ASP A 286 32.23 0.82 5.98
CA ASP A 286 31.72 -0.55 5.95
C ASP A 286 30.27 -0.61 5.45
N VAL A 287 30.10 -0.78 4.13
CA VAL A 287 28.76 -0.92 3.51
C VAL A 287 28.01 -2.13 4.07
N SER A 288 28.70 -3.25 4.31
CA SER A 288 28.10 -4.48 4.84
C SER A 288 27.53 -4.29 6.25
N ALA A 289 28.19 -3.47 7.08
CA ALA A 289 27.68 -3.11 8.40
C ALA A 289 26.39 -2.27 8.36
N ARG A 290 26.10 -1.57 7.27
CA ARG A 290 24.85 -0.78 7.13
C ARG A 290 23.63 -1.63 6.81
N LEU A 291 23.79 -2.92 6.52
CA LEU A 291 22.68 -3.81 6.25
C LEU A 291 21.69 -3.90 7.42
N ARG A 292 22.18 -3.86 8.68
CA ARG A 292 21.29 -3.80 9.85
C ARG A 292 20.42 -2.55 9.84
N SER A 293 20.95 -1.41 9.40
CA SER A 293 20.24 -0.14 9.34
C SER A 293 19.17 -0.16 8.26
N VAL A 294 19.42 -0.85 7.14
CA VAL A 294 18.40 -1.11 6.10
C VAL A 294 17.25 -1.96 6.66
N VAL A 295 17.54 -3.04 7.37
CA VAL A 295 16.50 -3.90 7.96
C VAL A 295 15.72 -3.16 9.05
N LEU A 296 16.40 -2.37 9.88
CA LEU A 296 15.75 -1.54 10.88
C LEU A 296 14.86 -0.47 10.23
N MET A 297 15.33 0.18 9.16
CA MET A 297 14.54 1.12 8.37
C MET A 297 13.23 0.47 7.88
N ARG A 298 13.28 -0.74 7.31
CA ARG A 298 12.09 -1.48 6.85
C ARG A 298 11.14 -1.86 8.00
N ARG A 299 11.68 -2.18 9.18
CA ARG A 299 10.89 -2.39 10.40
C ARG A 299 10.15 -1.11 10.80
N LEU A 300 10.85 0.02 10.89
CA LEU A 300 10.28 1.32 11.29
C LEU A 300 9.25 1.83 10.27
N GLU A 301 9.48 1.58 8.98
CA GLU A 301 8.51 1.79 7.91
C GLU A 301 7.22 1.00 8.17
N THR A 302 7.34 -0.29 8.52
CA THR A 302 6.20 -1.16 8.85
C THR A 302 5.45 -0.71 10.11
N ILE A 303 6.16 -0.20 11.13
CA ILE A 303 5.53 0.39 12.33
C ILE A 303 4.74 1.65 11.94
N SER A 304 5.32 2.52 11.12
CA SER A 304 4.66 3.73 10.62
C SER A 304 3.38 3.38 9.85
N ASP A 305 3.42 2.34 9.00
CA ASP A 305 2.26 1.82 8.28
C ASP A 305 1.14 1.33 9.21
N ILE A 306 1.49 0.67 10.32
CA ILE A 306 0.52 0.20 11.33
C ILE A 306 -0.16 1.38 12.03
N ILE A 307 0.61 2.43 12.33
CA ILE A 307 0.09 3.63 12.98
C ILE A 307 -0.86 4.36 12.02
N LEU A 308 -0.40 4.67 10.81
CA LEU A 308 -1.15 5.40 9.79
C LEU A 308 -2.42 4.66 9.34
N SER A 309 -2.35 3.34 9.15
CA SER A 309 -3.53 2.53 8.84
C SER A 309 -4.57 2.53 9.97
N GLY A 310 -4.18 2.84 11.21
CA GLY A 310 -5.11 3.05 12.31
C GLY A 310 -5.99 4.29 12.11
N PHE A 311 -5.46 5.37 11.53
CA PHE A 311 -6.25 6.54 11.15
C PHE A 311 -7.17 6.23 9.97
N GLN A 312 -6.61 5.59 8.92
CA GLN A 312 -7.36 5.22 7.72
C GLN A 312 -8.58 4.33 8.03
N LEU A 313 -8.44 3.43 9.01
CA LEU A 313 -9.49 2.53 9.47
C LEU A 313 -10.36 3.11 10.59
N SER A 314 -10.21 4.40 10.93
CA SER A 314 -10.91 5.07 12.03
C SER A 314 -10.82 4.31 13.37
N LEU A 315 -9.67 3.68 13.65
CA LEU A 315 -9.50 2.87 14.84
C LEU A 315 -9.21 3.69 16.08
N TYR A 316 -8.61 4.89 15.95
CA TYR A 316 -8.28 5.73 17.09
C TYR A 316 -9.47 6.56 17.55
N SER A 317 -9.83 6.40 18.82
CA SER A 317 -10.70 7.35 19.49
C SER A 317 -10.00 8.71 19.66
N VAL A 318 -10.78 9.75 19.94
CA VAL A 318 -10.27 11.11 20.15
C VAL A 318 -9.17 11.19 21.23
N ASN A 319 -9.26 10.36 22.28
CA ASN A 319 -8.26 10.28 23.36
C ASN A 319 -6.96 9.56 22.96
N GLU A 320 -6.98 8.75 21.89
CA GLU A 320 -5.83 7.94 21.45
C GLU A 320 -4.99 8.66 20.37
N ARG A 321 -5.54 9.69 19.71
CA ARG A 321 -4.86 10.44 18.64
C ARG A 321 -3.54 11.09 19.07
N PRO A 322 -3.42 11.72 20.26
CA PRO A 322 -2.17 12.37 20.68
C PRO A 322 -1.04 11.35 20.79
N LEU A 323 -1.33 10.21 21.40
CA LEU A 323 -0.40 9.09 21.53
C LEU A 323 0.01 8.53 20.15
N ALA A 324 -0.94 8.36 19.24
CA ALA A 324 -0.64 7.86 17.89
C ALA A 324 0.29 8.80 17.11
N TYR A 325 0.03 10.11 17.14
CA TYR A 325 0.88 11.11 16.48
C TYR A 325 2.26 11.26 17.15
N TRP A 326 2.30 11.27 18.48
CA TRP A 326 3.56 11.29 19.23
C TRP A 326 4.42 10.09 18.85
N TYR A 327 3.83 8.89 18.87
CA TYR A 327 4.56 7.66 18.57
C TYR A 327 5.01 7.62 17.12
N LEU A 328 4.18 8.07 16.17
CA LEU A 328 4.58 8.23 14.78
C LEU A 328 5.80 9.15 14.65
N ALA A 329 5.79 10.33 15.29
CA ALA A 329 6.92 11.25 15.24
C ALA A 329 8.23 10.63 15.78
N ARG A 330 8.16 9.82 16.85
CA ARG A 330 9.33 9.11 17.40
C ARG A 330 9.84 8.00 16.48
N VAL A 331 8.94 7.24 15.87
CA VAL A 331 9.32 6.20 14.90
C VAL A 331 9.97 6.81 13.65
N LEU A 332 9.43 7.93 13.17
CA LEU A 332 9.99 8.66 12.03
C LEU A 332 11.37 9.25 12.33
N GLU A 333 11.60 9.73 13.55
CA GLU A 333 12.92 10.18 14.01
C GLU A 333 13.97 9.06 13.88
N GLN A 334 13.67 7.88 14.41
CA GLN A 334 14.56 6.71 14.30
C GLN A 334 14.74 6.26 12.85
N HIS A 335 13.69 6.37 12.03
CA HIS A 335 13.74 6.03 10.62
C HIS A 335 14.70 6.96 9.87
N LEU A 336 14.63 8.27 10.14
CA LEU A 336 15.54 9.26 9.56
C LEU A 336 17.00 8.96 9.94
N THR A 337 17.29 8.60 11.19
CA THR A 337 18.64 8.18 11.59
C THR A 337 19.15 6.99 10.78
N CYS A 338 18.30 5.98 10.52
CA CYS A 338 18.69 4.87 9.64
C CYS A 338 18.99 5.32 8.21
N LEU A 339 18.19 6.26 7.67
CA LEU A 339 18.42 6.82 6.34
C LEU A 339 19.74 7.59 6.27
N ASP A 340 20.08 8.38 7.28
CA ASP A 340 21.35 9.11 7.35
C ASP A 340 22.54 8.14 7.29
N GLU A 341 22.49 7.05 8.07
CA GLU A 341 23.53 6.00 8.05
C GLU A 341 23.66 5.30 6.69
N ILE A 342 22.55 5.08 5.98
CA ILE A 342 22.54 4.43 4.67
C ILE A 342 23.05 5.40 3.59
N ILE A 343 22.59 6.65 3.61
CA ILE A 343 22.97 7.68 2.65
C ILE A 343 24.48 7.94 2.70
N GLU A 344 25.09 7.93 3.89
CA GLU A 344 26.52 8.13 4.09
C GLU A 344 27.38 7.16 3.27
N VAL A 345 26.91 5.92 3.10
CA VAL A 345 27.69 4.86 2.45
C VAL A 345 27.39 4.71 0.96
N LEU A 346 26.39 5.41 0.45
CA LEU A 346 26.03 5.36 -0.97
C LEU A 346 27.00 6.20 -1.81
N PRO A 347 27.37 5.73 -3.02
CA PRO A 347 28.30 6.46 -3.88
C PRO A 347 27.76 7.85 -4.28
N SER A 348 28.39 8.90 -3.77
CA SER A 348 28.03 10.30 -4.07
C SER A 348 28.81 10.91 -5.26
N LYS A 349 29.97 10.33 -5.62
CA LYS A 349 30.99 10.96 -6.50
C LYS A 349 31.16 10.34 -7.89
N GLN A 350 30.51 9.23 -8.21
CA GLN A 350 30.58 8.68 -9.56
C GLN A 350 29.56 9.38 -10.47
N ARG A 351 29.98 9.73 -11.69
CA ARG A 351 29.22 10.48 -12.72
C ARG A 351 27.88 9.81 -13.15
N THR A 352 27.49 8.73 -12.49
CA THR A 352 26.26 7.97 -12.69
C THR A 352 25.36 8.21 -11.47
N TYR A 353 24.27 8.95 -11.69
CA TYR A 353 23.21 9.21 -10.72
C TYR A 353 22.77 7.93 -9.97
N SER A 354 23.18 7.76 -8.70
CA SER A 354 22.75 6.62 -7.87
C SER A 354 21.25 6.70 -7.59
N ILE A 355 20.47 5.81 -8.21
CA ILE A 355 19.01 5.74 -8.05
C ILE A 355 18.59 5.61 -6.57
N PRO A 356 19.20 4.70 -5.77
CA PRO A 356 18.90 4.60 -4.33
C PRO A 356 19.16 5.89 -3.56
N LEU A 357 20.25 6.61 -3.87
CA LEU A 357 20.58 7.87 -3.18
C LEU A 357 19.48 8.92 -3.37
N PHE A 358 19.00 9.13 -4.60
CA PHE A 358 17.90 10.07 -4.87
C PHE A 358 16.59 9.65 -4.21
N GLU A 359 16.30 8.35 -4.20
CA GLU A 359 15.12 7.83 -3.51
C GLU A 359 15.20 8.07 -2.00
N PHE A 360 16.33 7.78 -1.35
CA PHE A 360 16.47 7.98 0.09
C PHE A 360 16.50 9.45 0.49
N GLN A 361 17.06 10.33 -0.34
CA GLN A 361 16.96 11.78 -0.13
C GLN A 361 15.51 12.27 -0.23
N PHE A 362 14.74 11.78 -1.21
CA PHE A 362 13.31 12.07 -1.29
C PHE A 362 12.57 11.55 -0.05
N ARG A 363 12.81 10.29 0.34
CA ARG A 363 12.18 9.68 1.53
C ARG A 363 12.54 10.44 2.80
N ALA A 364 13.80 10.84 2.99
CA ALA A 364 14.23 11.63 4.14
C ALA A 364 13.43 12.93 4.25
N ARG A 365 13.35 13.71 3.16
CA ARG A 365 12.56 14.96 3.14
C ARG A 365 11.08 14.73 3.43
N TYR A 366 10.49 13.70 2.81
CA TYR A 366 9.09 13.33 3.02
C TYR A 366 8.83 12.90 4.47
N LEU A 367 9.69 12.07 5.05
CA LEU A 367 9.55 11.59 6.43
C LEU A 367 9.80 12.70 7.45
N THR A 368 10.72 13.64 7.19
CA THR A 368 10.89 14.84 8.01
C THR A 368 9.62 15.68 8.00
N ALA A 369 9.01 15.91 6.84
CA ALA A 369 7.73 16.62 6.75
C ALA A 369 6.62 15.91 7.54
N LEU A 370 6.55 14.58 7.42
CA LEU A 370 5.59 13.76 8.17
C LEU A 370 5.84 13.80 9.69
N GLN A 371 7.10 13.80 10.10
CA GLN A 371 7.53 13.85 11.50
C GLN A 371 7.12 15.17 12.16
N VAL A 372 7.47 16.31 11.54
CA VAL A 372 7.16 17.64 12.10
C VAL A 372 5.66 17.89 12.12
N LEU A 373 4.93 17.44 11.09
CA LEU A 373 3.47 17.52 11.08
C LEU A 373 2.83 16.65 12.17
N SER A 374 3.34 15.43 12.37
CA SER A 374 2.89 14.55 13.45
C SER A 374 3.16 15.17 14.82
N LEU A 375 4.30 15.84 15.00
CA LEU A 375 4.63 16.56 16.24
C LEU A 375 3.68 17.74 16.48
N ALA A 376 3.36 18.52 15.45
CA ALA A 376 2.38 19.59 15.50
C ALA A 376 1.00 19.08 15.96
N LEU A 377 0.54 17.97 15.36
CA LEU A 377 -0.74 17.37 15.68
C LEU A 377 -0.75 16.69 17.05
N PHE A 378 0.37 16.11 17.50
CA PHE A 378 0.51 15.66 18.88
C PHE A 378 0.29 16.81 19.87
N ALA A 379 1.02 17.93 19.69
CA ALA A 379 0.91 19.08 20.57
C ALA A 379 -0.52 19.64 20.60
N VAL A 380 -1.18 19.74 19.44
CA VAL A 380 -2.53 20.28 19.33
C VAL A 380 -3.58 19.35 19.92
N THR A 381 -3.45 18.04 19.68
CA THR A 381 -4.44 17.06 20.12
C THR A 381 -4.30 16.69 21.59
N ILE A 382 -3.22 17.03 22.28
CA ILE A 382 -3.03 16.69 23.71
C ILE A 382 -4.21 17.15 24.59
N LYS A 383 -4.86 18.28 24.25
CA LYS A 383 -6.02 18.80 24.99
C LYS A 383 -7.25 17.90 24.89
N THR A 384 -7.30 16.97 23.95
CA THR A 384 -8.41 16.04 23.80
C THR A 384 -8.30 14.84 24.74
N MET A 385 -7.20 14.72 25.50
CA MET A 385 -7.01 13.67 26.50
C MET A 385 -7.86 13.96 27.74
N GLY A 386 -9.12 13.53 27.71
CA GLY A 386 -10.02 13.61 28.86
C GLY A 386 -10.01 12.36 29.76
N SER A 387 -9.30 11.30 29.36
CA SER A 387 -9.26 10.03 30.09
C SER A 387 -8.17 10.01 31.16
N SER A 388 -8.38 9.25 32.24
CA SER A 388 -7.33 8.99 33.23
C SER A 388 -6.13 8.26 32.61
N TRP A 389 -4.94 8.48 33.18
CA TRP A 389 -3.71 7.81 32.73
C TRP A 389 -3.79 6.29 32.77
N GLU A 390 -4.52 5.72 33.73
CA GLU A 390 -4.76 4.28 33.82
C GLU A 390 -5.55 3.76 32.61
N ARG A 391 -6.66 4.43 32.25
CA ARG A 391 -7.45 4.07 31.07
C ARG A 391 -6.65 4.22 29.78
N LEU A 392 -5.84 5.28 29.68
CA LEU A 392 -4.95 5.50 28.54
C LEU A 392 -3.90 4.39 28.43
N ARG A 393 -3.33 3.93 29.55
CA ARG A 393 -2.38 2.81 29.60
C ARG A 393 -3.02 1.50 29.13
N LEU A 394 -4.24 1.19 29.54
CA LEU A 394 -4.96 0.00 29.07
C LEU A 394 -5.22 0.05 27.56
N ASN A 395 -5.66 1.21 27.05
CA ASN A 395 -5.84 1.41 25.62
C ASN A 395 -4.52 1.25 24.86
N PHE A 396 -3.44 1.84 25.37
CA PHE A 396 -2.08 1.71 24.83
C PHE A 396 -1.68 0.22 24.68
N LEU A 397 -1.79 -0.58 25.75
CA LEU A 397 -1.44 -2.01 25.71
C LEU A 397 -2.30 -2.77 24.69
N ARG A 398 -3.59 -2.47 24.60
CA ARG A 398 -4.50 -3.08 23.63
C ARG A 398 -4.12 -2.73 22.18
N ARG A 399 -3.79 -1.46 21.90
CA ARG A 399 -3.48 -0.99 20.54
C ARG A 399 -2.13 -1.50 20.04
N TYR A 400 -1.17 -1.61 20.94
CA TYR A 400 0.21 -1.98 20.64
C TYR A 400 0.57 -3.36 21.18
N LYS A 401 -0.41 -4.28 21.32
CA LYS A 401 -0.18 -5.65 21.80
C LYS A 401 0.95 -6.40 21.08
N TRP A 402 1.18 -6.08 19.81
CA TRP A 402 2.24 -6.66 19.00
C TRP A 402 3.65 -6.30 19.50
N ALA A 403 3.80 -5.21 20.28
CA ALA A 403 5.08 -4.77 20.83
C ALA A 403 5.40 -5.42 22.19
N PHE A 404 4.48 -6.19 22.75
CA PHE A 404 4.61 -6.81 24.09
C PHE A 404 4.43 -8.32 24.00
N MET A 405 4.85 -8.91 22.88
CA MET A 405 4.86 -10.34 22.65
C MET A 405 6.06 -10.98 23.36
N HIS A 406 5.85 -12.09 24.07
CA HIS A 406 6.90 -12.77 24.84
C HIS A 406 8.07 -13.26 23.99
N GLU A 407 7.84 -13.53 22.70
CA GLU A 407 8.87 -13.98 21.76
C GLU A 407 10.02 -12.97 21.60
N TYR A 408 9.80 -11.69 21.94
CA TYR A 408 10.87 -10.69 21.98
C TYR A 408 11.87 -10.91 23.11
N GLU A 409 11.49 -11.62 24.18
CA GLU A 409 12.36 -11.95 25.32
C GLU A 409 13.37 -13.05 24.95
N ASP A 410 13.11 -13.82 23.90
CA ASP A 410 14.01 -14.86 23.37
C ASP A 410 15.14 -14.29 22.50
N ILE A 411 15.20 -12.97 22.29
CA ILE A 411 16.19 -12.29 21.45
C ILE A 411 17.02 -11.33 22.30
N ASP A 412 18.34 -11.57 22.38
CA ASP A 412 19.27 -10.75 23.19
C ASP A 412 19.34 -9.27 22.78
N VAL A 413 19.00 -8.97 21.51
CA VAL A 413 18.99 -7.59 20.99
C VAL A 413 17.67 -6.91 21.36
N PRO A 414 17.70 -5.82 22.14
CA PRO A 414 16.49 -5.13 22.56
C PRO A 414 15.63 -4.66 21.38
N PRO A 415 14.30 -4.74 21.50
CA PRO A 415 13.40 -4.34 20.43
C PRO A 415 13.49 -2.84 20.15
N VAL A 416 13.76 -2.50 18.89
CA VAL A 416 13.80 -1.11 18.43
C VAL A 416 12.43 -0.70 17.88
N GLY A 417 12.06 0.56 18.13
CA GLY A 417 10.82 1.16 17.69
C GLY A 417 9.60 0.80 18.55
N HIS A 418 9.74 0.11 19.67
CA HIS A 418 8.60 -0.18 20.56
C HIS A 418 8.05 1.10 21.20
N PRO A 419 6.72 1.20 21.38
CA PRO A 419 6.13 2.37 22.00
C PRO A 419 6.44 2.40 23.50
N ASN A 420 6.67 3.59 24.05
CA ASN A 420 6.99 3.78 25.46
C ASN A 420 5.97 4.73 26.12
N PHE A 421 5.09 4.16 26.95
CA PHE A 421 4.02 4.94 27.59
C PHE A 421 4.55 5.98 28.58
N LEU A 422 5.63 5.67 29.31
CA LEU A 422 6.23 6.62 30.25
C LEU A 422 6.88 7.81 29.51
N ALA A 423 7.58 7.53 28.41
CA ALA A 423 8.14 8.58 27.56
C ALA A 423 7.03 9.47 26.97
N PHE A 424 5.88 8.87 26.62
CA PHE A 424 4.70 9.63 26.18
C PHE A 424 4.18 10.57 27.27
N THR A 425 3.99 10.10 28.51
CA THR A 425 3.48 10.95 29.60
C THR A 425 4.44 12.08 29.97
N THR A 426 5.75 11.81 29.95
CA THR A 426 6.77 12.84 30.14
C THR A 426 6.71 13.88 29.02
N ASN A 427 6.65 13.46 27.76
CA ASN A 427 6.60 14.37 26.61
C ASN A 427 5.30 15.18 26.55
N CYS A 428 4.20 14.64 27.07
CA CYS A 428 2.95 15.40 27.24
C CYS A 428 3.15 16.63 28.14
N SER A 429 3.90 16.46 29.23
CA SER A 429 4.18 17.56 30.16
C SER A 429 5.20 18.54 29.58
N ALA A 430 6.25 18.01 28.94
CA ALA A 430 7.32 18.82 28.35
C ALA A 430 6.81 19.73 27.24
N ILE A 431 5.99 19.21 26.30
CA ILE A 431 5.51 20.00 25.17
C ILE A 431 4.62 21.17 25.62
N LEU A 432 3.81 20.98 26.66
CA LEU A 432 2.95 22.04 27.21
C LEU A 432 3.74 23.17 27.91
N GLN A 433 5.00 22.91 28.28
CA GLN A 433 5.90 23.87 28.91
C GLN A 433 6.85 24.54 27.91
N ASP A 434 6.95 23.99 26.69
CA ASP A 434 7.78 24.54 25.63
C ASP A 434 7.14 25.80 25.03
N LYS A 435 7.67 26.97 25.41
CA LYS A 435 7.18 28.27 24.93
C LYS A 435 7.62 28.59 23.51
N GLU A 436 8.66 27.93 23.01
CA GLU A 436 9.20 28.14 21.66
C GLU A 436 8.51 27.26 20.63
N PHE A 437 7.80 26.22 21.06
CA PHE A 437 7.09 25.33 20.16
C PHE A 437 5.87 26.00 19.49
N SER A 438 5.89 26.04 18.16
CA SER A 438 4.80 26.55 17.31
C SER A 438 4.25 25.47 16.39
N PRO A 439 3.05 24.90 16.65
CA PRO A 439 2.41 23.95 15.76
C PRO A 439 2.23 24.46 14.32
N ALA A 440 1.92 25.75 14.15
CA ALA A 440 1.78 26.38 12.84
C ALA A 440 3.10 26.39 12.04
N GLU A 441 4.22 26.71 12.69
CA GLU A 441 5.54 26.72 12.05
C GLU A 441 5.99 25.31 11.64
N GLN A 442 5.65 24.29 12.44
CA GLN A 442 5.90 22.90 12.07
C GLN A 442 5.10 22.49 10.82
N ALA A 443 3.83 22.90 10.70
CA ALA A 443 3.02 22.67 9.50
C ALA A 443 3.57 23.43 8.28
N GLU A 444 4.05 24.66 8.46
CA GLU A 444 4.71 25.44 7.41
C GLU A 444 6.02 24.79 6.94
N LEU A 445 6.84 24.31 7.88
CA LEU A 445 8.07 23.56 7.56
C LEU A 445 7.74 22.29 6.75
N ALA A 446 6.73 21.52 7.16
CA ALA A 446 6.27 20.35 6.42
C ALA A 446 5.90 20.70 4.97
N GLU A 447 5.12 21.77 4.76
CA GLU A 447 4.73 22.19 3.40
C GLU A 447 5.94 22.59 2.56
N ARG A 448 6.91 23.34 3.13
CA ARG A 448 8.13 23.73 2.41
C ARG A 448 8.93 22.51 1.97
N LEU A 449 9.10 21.53 2.86
CA LEU A 449 9.82 20.28 2.57
C LEU A 449 9.13 19.47 1.45
N LEU A 450 7.79 19.35 1.50
CA LEU A 450 7.02 18.63 0.49
C LEU A 450 7.04 19.34 -0.86
N THR A 451 6.88 20.66 -0.86
CA THR A 451 6.96 21.47 -2.09
C THR A 451 8.34 21.36 -2.74
N GLY A 452 9.40 21.38 -1.94
CA GLY A 452 10.77 21.15 -2.41
C GLY A 452 11.07 19.72 -2.87
N SER A 453 10.19 18.76 -2.57
CA SER A 453 10.31 17.37 -3.03
C SER A 453 9.70 17.14 -4.42
N ASN A 454 8.82 18.05 -4.89
CA ASN A 454 8.24 17.97 -6.24
C ASN A 454 9.28 18.13 -7.35
N THR A 455 10.42 18.77 -7.09
CA THR A 455 11.51 18.93 -8.07
C THR A 455 12.43 17.71 -8.16
N ALA A 456 12.32 16.77 -7.22
CA ALA A 456 13.12 15.56 -7.15
C ALA A 456 12.28 14.40 -6.61
N PRO A 457 11.31 13.89 -7.37
CA PRO A 457 10.29 12.95 -6.88
C PRO A 457 10.82 11.53 -6.60
N GLY A 458 12.14 11.32 -6.52
CA GLY A 458 12.75 10.00 -6.49
C GLY A 458 12.61 9.26 -7.83
N ARG A 459 13.52 8.32 -8.12
CA ARG A 459 13.55 7.62 -9.41
C ARG A 459 12.85 6.25 -9.39
N MET A 460 12.57 5.70 -8.21
CA MET A 460 11.93 4.39 -8.08
C MET A 460 10.42 4.41 -8.34
N ALA A 461 9.81 5.58 -8.55
CA ALA A 461 8.41 5.66 -8.97
C ALA A 461 8.21 5.24 -10.45
N GLY A 462 9.27 5.29 -11.28
CA GLY A 462 9.21 4.94 -12.68
C GLY A 462 8.04 5.64 -13.41
N PRO A 463 7.17 4.90 -14.12
CA PRO A 463 5.98 5.46 -14.78
C PRO A 463 4.99 6.20 -13.85
N TRP A 464 5.00 5.93 -12.54
CA TRP A 464 4.09 6.52 -11.55
C TRP A 464 4.67 7.76 -10.86
N THR A 465 5.68 8.39 -11.46
CA THR A 465 6.26 9.64 -10.95
C THR A 465 5.20 10.73 -10.81
N LEU A 466 4.26 10.83 -11.76
CA LEU A 466 3.17 11.81 -11.71
C LEU A 466 2.19 11.53 -10.55
N ASP A 467 1.79 10.27 -10.35
CA ASP A 467 0.96 9.87 -9.20
C ASP A 467 1.64 10.23 -7.87
N ARG A 468 2.95 9.99 -7.76
CA ARG A 468 3.73 10.36 -6.58
C ARG A 468 3.75 11.88 -6.37
N MET A 469 3.94 12.67 -7.43
CA MET A 469 3.91 14.13 -7.34
C MET A 469 2.52 14.64 -6.96
N GLU A 470 1.45 14.05 -7.48
CA GLU A 470 0.09 14.37 -7.09
C GLU A 470 -0.13 14.07 -5.60
N PHE A 471 0.35 12.93 -5.11
CA PHE A 471 0.32 12.58 -3.69
C PHE A 471 1.04 13.61 -2.82
N VAL A 472 2.29 13.95 -3.16
CA VAL A 472 3.07 14.96 -2.43
C VAL A 472 2.39 16.32 -2.45
N SER A 473 1.81 16.71 -3.59
CA SER A 473 1.07 17.97 -3.74
C SER A 473 -0.18 18.01 -2.86
N LYS A 474 -0.97 16.94 -2.82
CA LYS A 474 -2.14 16.83 -1.91
C LYS A 474 -1.70 16.93 -0.45
N MET A 475 -0.63 16.24 -0.08
CA MET A 475 -0.07 16.28 1.27
C MET A 475 0.43 17.68 1.65
N ALA A 476 1.05 18.40 0.72
CA ALA A 476 1.43 19.80 0.90
C ALA A 476 0.20 20.71 1.08
N GLY A 477 -0.89 20.44 0.37
CA GLY A 477 -2.19 21.09 0.55
C GLY A 477 -2.73 20.93 1.98
N VAL A 478 -2.68 19.72 2.53
CA VAL A 478 -3.06 19.47 3.94
C VAL A 478 -2.19 20.28 4.91
N CYS A 479 -0.89 20.33 4.69
CA CYS A 479 0.02 21.13 5.52
C CYS A 479 -0.34 22.63 5.47
N ARG A 480 -0.72 23.13 4.28
CA ARG A 480 -1.16 24.52 4.09
C ARG A 480 -2.40 24.85 4.90
N ASP A 481 -3.41 23.97 4.88
CA ASP A 481 -4.63 24.14 5.65
C ASP A 481 -4.34 24.14 7.17
N LEU A 482 -3.37 23.31 7.59
CA LEU A 482 -2.91 23.20 8.97
C LEU A 482 -1.97 24.33 9.41
N ARG A 483 -1.58 25.28 8.55
CA ARG A 483 -0.90 26.52 9.00
C ARG A 483 -1.79 27.39 9.90
N ARG A 484 -3.10 27.11 9.93
CA ARG A 484 -4.08 27.79 10.79
C ARG A 484 -4.09 27.26 12.23
N LEU A 485 -3.24 26.29 12.54
CA LEU A 485 -2.99 25.85 13.92
C LEU A 485 -2.42 27.01 14.77
N PRO A 486 -2.42 26.88 16.10
CA PRO A 486 -1.84 27.89 16.99
C PRO A 486 -0.36 28.18 16.67
N LYS A 487 0.04 29.44 16.80
CA LYS A 487 1.43 29.88 16.62
C LYS A 487 2.28 29.76 17.89
N SER A 488 1.65 29.43 19.01
CA SER A 488 2.34 29.20 20.28
C SER A 488 1.54 28.27 21.19
N MET A 489 2.20 27.71 22.19
CA MET A 489 1.54 26.90 23.22
C MET A 489 0.59 27.72 24.11
N ASP A 490 0.73 29.06 24.17
CA ASP A 490 -0.20 29.93 24.87
C ASP A 490 -1.51 30.12 24.07
N GLU A 491 -1.41 30.37 22.75
CA GLU A 491 -2.60 30.40 21.87
C GLU A 491 -3.34 29.06 21.89
N LEU A 492 -2.59 27.95 21.95
CA LEU A 492 -3.16 26.62 22.03
C LEU A 492 -4.09 26.46 23.25
N ARG A 493 -3.88 27.16 24.37
CA ARG A 493 -4.75 27.09 25.55
C ARG A 493 -6.17 27.59 25.27
N ALA A 494 -6.32 28.61 24.41
CA ALA A 494 -7.62 29.13 23.98
C ALA A 494 -8.17 28.43 22.73
N TRP A 495 -7.35 27.65 22.03
CA TRP A 495 -7.73 27.04 20.77
C TRP A 495 -8.68 25.85 20.91
N ASP A 496 -9.63 25.76 19.97
CA ASP A 496 -10.67 24.74 19.92
C ASP A 496 -10.28 23.59 18.98
N VAL A 497 -10.04 22.41 19.55
CA VAL A 497 -9.69 21.18 18.81
C VAL A 497 -10.84 20.65 17.97
N GLY A 498 -12.08 21.05 18.25
CA GLY A 498 -13.25 20.72 17.42
C GLY A 498 -13.20 21.28 16.00
N GLN A 499 -12.26 22.20 15.73
CA GLN A 499 -12.00 22.70 14.37
C GLN A 499 -11.29 21.68 13.48
N LEU A 500 -10.66 20.64 14.05
CA LEU A 500 -10.03 19.56 13.28
C LEU A 500 -11.01 18.43 13.00
N VAL A 501 -11.18 18.12 11.72
CA VAL A 501 -12.03 17.02 11.26
C VAL A 501 -11.16 15.94 10.65
N TRP A 502 -11.24 14.73 11.20
CA TRP A 502 -10.62 13.54 10.62
C TRP A 502 -11.67 12.81 9.81
N ASP A 503 -11.49 12.81 8.49
CA ASP A 503 -12.30 12.06 7.55
C ASP A 503 -11.37 11.28 6.62
N PRO A 504 -11.30 9.94 6.75
CA PRO A 504 -10.46 9.11 5.89
C PRO A 504 -10.78 9.22 4.39
N ASP A 505 -12.00 9.65 4.05
CA ASP A 505 -12.41 9.85 2.65
C ASP A 505 -11.86 11.16 2.07
N VAL A 506 -11.51 12.13 2.94
CA VAL A 506 -10.85 13.40 2.54
C VAL A 506 -9.32 13.24 2.60
N HIS A 507 -8.78 12.78 3.73
CA HIS A 507 -7.36 12.47 3.86
C HIS A 507 -7.16 11.31 4.86
N PRO A 508 -6.43 10.25 4.50
CA PRO A 508 -6.42 9.00 5.28
C PRO A 508 -5.78 9.13 6.67
N TRP A 509 -4.96 10.16 6.92
CA TRP A 509 -4.13 10.23 8.13
C TRP A 509 -4.22 11.51 8.94
N PHE A 510 -4.65 12.60 8.32
CA PHE A 510 -4.47 13.95 8.85
C PHE A 510 -5.79 14.69 8.79
N PRO A 511 -6.08 15.52 9.80
CA PRO A 511 -7.29 16.30 9.79
C PRO A 511 -7.21 17.44 8.77
N PHE A 512 -8.37 17.95 8.41
CA PHE A 512 -8.52 19.25 7.76
C PHE A 512 -9.24 20.22 8.69
N MET A 513 -9.10 21.52 8.40
CA MET A 513 -9.77 22.57 9.14
C MET A 513 -11.25 22.65 8.71
N ARG A 514 -12.17 22.65 9.66
CA ARG A 514 -13.58 22.91 9.39
C ARG A 514 -13.74 24.32 8.82
N ASN A 515 -14.24 24.43 7.59
CA ASN A 515 -14.61 25.73 7.03
C ASN A 515 -15.68 26.35 7.92
N ARG A 516 -15.38 27.50 8.54
CA ARG A 516 -16.38 28.33 9.19
C ARG A 516 -17.26 28.87 8.05
N SER A 517 -18.45 28.30 7.93
CA SER A 517 -19.50 28.82 7.03
C SER A 517 -20.09 30.09 7.61
#